data_AF-R1EWB5-F1
#
_entry.id   AF-R1EWB5-F1
#
_cell.length_a   1.000
_cell.length_b   1.000
_cell.length_c   1.000
_cell.angle_alpha   90.00
_cell.angle_beta   90.00
_cell.angle_gamma   90.00
#
_symmetry.space_group_name_H-M   'P 1'
#
loop_
_entity.id
_entity.type
_entity.pdbx_description
1 polymer ?
#
loop_
_entity_poly.entity_id
_entity_poly.type
_entity_poly.pdbx_seq_one_letter_code
_entity_poly.pdbx_strand_id
1 'polypeptide(L)' 'MAADKPGLAKQDLATLDVSTLNPLSPEVISRQATINIGTIGHVAHGKSTVVKSISGNELERNITI' A
#
# COMPACT_ATOMS: atom_id res chain seq x y z
N MET A 1 -3.38 -18.28 -20.10
CA MET A 1 -2.11 -18.19 -19.34
C MET A 1 -1.90 -16.74 -18.95
N ALA A 2 -1.94 -16.42 -17.65
CA ALA A 2 -1.71 -15.07 -17.18
C ALA A 2 -0.28 -14.66 -17.55
N ALA A 3 -0.15 -13.62 -18.36
CA ALA A 3 1.15 -13.13 -18.81
C ALA A 3 2.01 -12.72 -17.60
N ASP A 4 3.25 -13.20 -17.59
CA ASP A 4 4.29 -12.82 -16.64
C ASP A 4 4.50 -11.31 -16.80
N LYS A 5 4.03 -10.53 -15.82
CA LYS A 5 4.14 -9.07 -15.86
C LYS A 5 5.47 -8.69 -15.21
N PRO A 6 6.32 -7.91 -15.90
CA PRO A 6 7.62 -7.52 -15.34
C PRO A 6 7.43 -6.74 -14.03
N GLY A 7 8.20 -7.12 -13.00
CA GLY A 7 8.19 -6.48 -11.68
C GLY A 7 7.17 -7.02 -10.67
N LEU A 8 6.37 -8.02 -11.05
CA LEU A 8 5.39 -8.66 -10.17
C LEU A 8 5.87 -10.03 -9.71
N ALA A 9 5.61 -10.38 -8.45
CA ALA A 9 5.91 -11.71 -7.94
C ALA A 9 5.07 -12.77 -8.67
N LYS A 10 5.71 -13.90 -9.03
CA LYS A 10 5.02 -15.03 -9.64
C LYS A 10 4.08 -15.66 -8.60
N GLN A 11 2.81 -15.82 -8.97
CA GLN A 11 1.82 -16.49 -8.12
C GLN A 11 1.58 -17.91 -8.64
N ASP A 12 2.07 -18.89 -7.89
CA ASP A 12 1.85 -20.31 -8.17
C ASP A 12 0.78 -20.85 -7.23
N LEU A 13 -0.35 -21.28 -7.80
CA LEU A 13 -1.47 -21.84 -7.05
C LEU A 13 -1.17 -23.22 -6.45
N ALA A 14 -0.18 -23.96 -6.99
CA ALA A 14 0.17 -25.29 -6.51
C ALA A 14 0.95 -25.25 -5.18
N THR A 15 1.63 -24.13 -4.90
CA THR A 15 2.46 -23.95 -3.70
C THR A 15 1.91 -22.88 -2.75
N LEU A 16 0.75 -22.28 -3.07
CA LEU A 16 0.18 -21.19 -2.29
C LEU A 16 -0.50 -21.72 -1.03
N ASP A 17 0.04 -21.37 0.14
CA ASP A 17 -0.63 -21.59 1.42
C ASP A 17 -1.33 -20.30 1.88
N VAL A 18 -2.65 -20.26 1.72
CA VAL A 18 -3.49 -19.10 2.07
C VAL A 18 -3.44 -18.77 3.56
N SER A 19 -3.14 -19.75 4.43
CA SER A 19 -3.09 -19.53 5.89
C SER A 19 -1.90 -18.68 6.32
N THR A 20 -0.85 -18.62 5.50
CA THR A 20 0.38 -17.87 5.77
C THR A 20 0.34 -16.43 5.23
N LEU A 21 -0.66 -16.12 4.39
CA LEU A 21 -0.78 -14.82 3.76
C LEU A 21 -1.26 -13.77 4.76
N ASN A 22 -0.55 -12.65 4.78
CA ASN A 22 -0.97 -11.45 5.49
C ASN A 22 -0.81 -10.23 4.56
N PRO A 23 -1.39 -9.07 4.92
CA PRO A 23 -1.30 -7.87 4.08
C PRO A 23 0.13 -7.39 3.77
N LEU A 24 1.13 -7.81 4.57
CA LEU A 24 2.54 -7.45 4.38
C LEU A 24 3.34 -8.55 3.65
N SER A 25 2.71 -9.67 3.30
CA SER A 25 3.35 -10.73 2.52
C SER A 25 3.71 -10.21 1.11
N PRO A 26 4.90 -10.53 0.57
CA PRO A 26 5.35 -10.04 -0.75
C PRO A 26 4.38 -10.36 -1.89
N GLU A 27 3.70 -11.51 -1.81
CA GLU A 27 2.72 -11.96 -2.78
C GLU A 27 1.52 -11.00 -2.86
N VAL A 28 1.08 -10.50 -1.70
CA VAL A 28 -0.03 -9.56 -1.57
C VAL A 28 0.43 -8.16 -1.96
N ILE A 29 1.56 -7.68 -1.42
CA ILE A 29 2.12 -6.36 -1.72
C ILE A 29 2.35 -6.19 -3.22
N SER A 30 2.83 -7.22 -3.92
CA SER A 30 3.09 -7.14 -5.35
C SER A 30 1.83 -6.76 -6.15
N ARG A 31 0.65 -7.21 -5.72
CA ARG A 31 -0.64 -6.92 -6.37
C ARG A 31 -1.34 -5.71 -5.77
N GLN A 32 -0.88 -5.20 -4.63
CA GLN A 32 -1.48 -4.06 -3.95
C GLN A 32 -1.09 -2.76 -4.64
N ALA A 33 -2.09 -1.95 -4.98
CA ALA A 33 -1.84 -0.60 -5.48
C ALA A 33 -1.21 0.24 -4.36
N THR A 34 -0.02 0.81 -4.64
CA THR A 34 0.70 1.71 -3.74
C THR A 34 0.61 3.13 -4.28
N ILE A 35 0.17 4.08 -3.45
CA ILE A 35 0.03 5.50 -3.83
C ILE A 35 0.76 6.34 -2.78
N ASN A 36 1.72 7.14 -3.23
CA ASN A 36 2.37 8.13 -2.38
C ASN A 36 1.57 9.44 -2.41
N ILE A 37 1.23 10.00 -1.26
CA ILE A 37 0.49 11.26 -1.15
C ILE A 37 1.32 12.27 -0.35
N GLY A 38 1.47 13.48 -0.91
CA GLY A 38 2.08 14.62 -0.23
C GLY A 38 1.21 15.86 -0.40
N THR A 39 1.11 16.68 0.63
CA THR A 39 0.33 17.93 0.61
C THR A 39 1.23 19.12 0.93
N ILE A 40 1.23 20.15 0.08
CA ILE A 40 1.95 21.42 0.28
C ILE A 40 0.96 22.58 0.39
N GLY A 41 1.36 23.70 1.02
CA GLY A 41 0.51 24.89 1.15
C GLY A 41 0.74 25.73 2.41
N HIS A 42 0.03 26.86 2.51
CA HIS A 42 0.19 27.86 3.57
C HIS A 42 -0.04 27.28 4.98
N VAL A 43 0.59 27.89 5.99
CA VAL A 43 0.52 27.43 7.39
C VAL A 43 -0.95 27.42 7.86
N ALA A 44 -1.31 26.45 8.70
CA ALA A 44 -2.66 26.26 9.26
C ALA A 44 -3.80 25.90 8.29
N HIS A 45 -3.53 25.60 7.01
CA HIS A 45 -4.58 25.27 6.03
C HIS A 45 -4.94 23.77 5.94
N GLY A 46 -4.85 23.00 7.04
CA GLY A 46 -5.39 21.63 7.07
C GLY A 46 -4.70 20.57 6.20
N LYS A 47 -3.47 20.81 5.73
CA LYS A 47 -2.66 19.86 4.94
C LYS A 47 -2.60 18.47 5.58
N SER A 48 -2.27 18.41 6.87
CA SER A 48 -2.24 17.17 7.65
C SER A 48 -3.64 16.56 7.85
N THR A 49 -4.69 17.37 7.92
CA THR A 49 -6.08 16.91 7.99
C THR A 49 -6.50 16.18 6.71
N VAL A 50 -6.09 16.69 5.55
CA VAL A 50 -6.35 16.04 4.26
C VAL A 50 -5.62 14.70 4.19
N VAL A 51 -4.32 14.66 4.50
CA VAL A 51 -3.55 13.40 4.54
C VAL A 51 -4.18 12.39 5.50
N LYS A 52 -4.58 12.84 6.70
CA LYS A 52 -5.22 11.99 7.71
C LYS A 52 -6.59 11.46 7.27
N SER A 53 -7.39 12.27 6.58
CA SER A 53 -8.70 11.84 6.09
C SER A 53 -8.62 10.74 5.02
N ILE A 54 -7.53 10.72 4.24
CA ILE A 54 -7.30 9.74 3.18
C ILE A 54 -6.68 8.45 3.74
N SER A 55 -5.75 8.56 4.69
CA SER A 55 -5.06 7.43 5.32
C SER A 55 -5.83 6.80 6.49
N GLY A 56 -6.93 7.41 6.94
CA GLY A 56 -7.69 6.93 8.09
C GLY A 56 -6.92 7.11 9.41
N ASN A 57 -7.15 6.21 10.37
CA ASN A 57 -6.47 6.25 11.67
C ASN A 57 -5.15 5.45 11.68
N GLU A 58 -4.58 5.14 10.50
CA GLU A 58 -3.27 4.51 10.36
C GLU A 58 -2.12 5.53 10.54
N LEU A 59 -2.09 6.21 11.69
CA LEU A 59 -0.97 7.11 12.04
C LEU A 59 0.37 6.37 12.23
N GLU A 60 0.32 5.05 12.33
CA GLU A 60 1.47 4.20 12.66
C GLU A 60 2.22 3.67 11.42
N ARG A 61 1.80 4.02 10.20
CA ARG A 61 2.44 3.55 8.96
C ARG A 61 2.81 4.73 8.04
N ASN A 62 4.08 5.09 8.07
CA ASN A 62 4.77 5.88 7.03
C ASN A 62 4.21 7.29 6.71
N ILE A 63 3.51 7.95 7.66
CA ILE A 63 3.10 9.35 7.50
C ILE A 63 4.11 10.25 8.23
N THR A 64 4.75 11.15 7.49
CA THR A 64 5.51 12.28 8.04
C THR A 64 4.67 13.55 7.85
N ILE A 65 4.35 14.25 8.95
CA ILE A 65 3.52 15.46 8.97
C ILE A 65 4.39 16.71 8.95
#